data_AF-A0A2E2TP87-F1
#
_entry.id   AF-A0A2E2TP87-F1
#
_cell.length_a   1.000
_cell.length_b   1.000
_cell.length_c   1.000
_cell.angle_alpha   90.00
_cell.angle_beta   90.00
_cell.angle_gamma   90.00
#
_symmetry.space_group_name_H-M   'P 1'
#
loop_
_entity.id
_entity.type
_entity.pdbx_description
1 polymer ?
#
loop_
_entity_poly.entity_id
_entity_poly.type
_entity_poly.pdbx_seq_one_letter_code
_entity_poly.pdbx_strand_id
1 'polypeptide(L)' 'RANLTYHSTAAQAGRIAAAAAVGKLIVGHFSARYKDLSPLLGEVQTEFENAHLALEGRIFEINE' A
#
# COMPACT_ATOMS: atom_id res chain seq x y z
N ARG A 1 14.26 7.51 -2.17
CA ARG A 1 14.06 8.31 -3.41
C ARG A 1 12.63 8.80 -3.60
N ALA A 2 11.60 8.24 -2.92
CA ALA A 2 10.21 8.66 -3.09
C ALA A 2 9.99 10.18 -2.90
N ASN A 3 10.53 10.79 -1.84
CA ASN A 3 10.46 12.24 -1.62
C ASN A 3 11.10 13.09 -2.73
N LEU A 4 12.13 12.58 -3.42
CA LEU A 4 12.81 13.30 -4.51
C LEU A 4 11.98 13.31 -5.80
N THR A 5 11.03 12.37 -5.92
CA THR A 5 10.12 12.23 -7.06
C THR A 5 8.68 12.59 -6.67
N TYR A 6 8.48 13.22 -5.51
CA TYR A 6 7.16 13.56 -4.97
C TYR A 6 6.18 12.37 -4.88
N HIS A 7 6.71 11.19 -4.55
CA HIS A 7 5.92 9.99 -4.28
C HIS A 7 5.90 9.67 -2.79
N SER A 8 4.80 9.09 -2.33
CA SER A 8 4.70 8.51 -0.99
C SER A 8 5.44 7.19 -0.90
N THR A 9 5.98 6.88 0.29
CA THR A 9 6.51 5.53 0.60
C THR A 9 5.38 4.59 1.03
N ALA A 10 5.66 3.28 0.99
CA ALA A 10 4.75 2.24 1.49
C ALA A 10 4.36 2.48 2.96
N ALA A 11 5.34 2.73 3.82
CA ALA A 11 5.09 3.06 5.23
C ALA A 11 4.22 4.33 5.42
N GLN A 12 4.40 5.36 4.58
CA GLN A 12 3.57 6.57 4.64
C GLN A 12 2.11 6.26 4.26
N ALA A 13 1.88 5.43 3.25
CA ALA A 13 0.53 5.00 2.88
C ALA A 13 -0.16 4.25 4.03
N GLY A 14 0.56 3.33 4.69
CA GLY A 14 0.07 2.63 5.88
C GLY A 14 -0.29 3.59 7.02
N ARG A 15 0.59 4.54 7.34
CA ARG A 15 0.32 5.56 8.38
C ARG A 15 -0.91 6.43 8.08
N ILE A 16 -1.09 6.83 6.82
CA ILE A 16 -2.27 7.61 6.42
C ILE A 16 -3.55 6.78 6.60
N ALA A 17 -3.54 5.51 6.21
CA ALA A 17 -4.69 4.62 6.39
C ALA A 17 -5.03 4.40 7.86
N ALA A 18 -4.02 4.17 8.70
CA ALA A 18 -4.17 4.05 10.15
C ALA A 18 -4.74 5.34 10.76
N ALA A 19 -4.20 6.51 10.39
CA ALA A 19 -4.67 7.80 10.87
C ALA A 19 -6.11 8.14 10.42
N ALA A 20 -6.48 7.71 9.21
CA ALA A 20 -7.83 7.87 8.67
C ALA A 20 -8.83 6.82 9.19
N ALA A 21 -8.38 5.85 9.99
CA ALA A 21 -9.18 4.74 10.53
C ALA A 21 -10.00 4.00 9.46
N VAL A 22 -9.41 3.79 8.28
CA VAL A 22 -10.09 3.09 7.19
C VAL A 22 -10.21 1.59 7.49
N GLY A 23 -11.23 0.94 6.95
CA GLY A 23 -11.41 -0.50 7.12
C GLY A 23 -10.40 -1.35 6.33
N LYS A 24 -9.96 -0.89 5.15
CA LYS A 24 -9.07 -1.63 4.24
C LYS A 24 -8.22 -0.65 3.43
N LEU A 25 -6.93 -0.94 3.28
CA LEU A 25 -6.00 -0.16 2.44
C LEU A 25 -5.60 -0.99 1.23
N ILE A 26 -5.72 -0.41 0.04
CA ILE A 26 -5.26 -1.01 -1.20
C ILE A 26 -4.13 -0.13 -1.74
N VAL A 27 -2.92 -0.68 -1.78
CA VAL A 27 -1.73 0.02 -2.27
C VAL A 27 -1.50 -0.39 -3.72
N GLY A 28 -1.40 0.58 -4.61
CA GLY A 28 -1.14 0.38 -6.04
C GLY A 28 -0.02 1.30 -6.55
N HIS A 29 0.08 1.40 -7.87
CA HIS A 29 1.03 2.30 -8.55
C HIS A 29 2.50 2.05 -8.18
N PHE A 30 2.90 0.79 -8.22
CA PHE A 30 4.29 0.41 -7.96
C PHE A 30 5.20 0.82 -9.11
N SER A 31 6.39 1.29 -8.75
CA SER A 31 7.43 1.51 -9.74
C SER A 31 7.81 0.17 -10.39
N ALA A 32 7.79 0.08 -11.72
CA ALA A 32 8.15 -1.12 -12.51
C ALA A 32 9.55 -1.71 -12.22
N ARG A 33 10.38 -0.95 -11.48
CA ARG A 33 11.68 -1.37 -10.95
C ARG A 33 11.59 -2.51 -9.93
N TYR A 34 10.46 -2.64 -9.24
CA TYR A 34 10.25 -3.69 -8.22
C TYR A 34 9.71 -4.95 -8.90
N LYS A 35 10.55 -5.97 -9.00
CA LYS A 35 10.14 -7.32 -9.43
C LYS A 35 9.39 -8.09 -8.35
N ASP A 36 9.69 -7.77 -7.09
CA ASP A 36 9.03 -8.32 -5.92
C ASP A 36 8.43 -7.18 -5.09
N LEU A 37 7.13 -7.27 -4.84
CA LEU A 37 6.35 -6.29 -4.09
C LEU A 37 6.14 -6.72 -2.63
N SER A 38 6.56 -7.93 -2.26
CA SER A 38 6.46 -8.47 -0.90
C SER A 38 7.11 -7.56 0.15
N PRO A 39 8.29 -6.94 -0.09
CA PRO A 39 8.89 -6.01 0.85
C PRO A 39 8.04 -4.74 1.06
N LEU A 40 7.41 -4.24 -0.01
CA LEU A 40 6.53 -3.07 0.09
C LEU A 40 5.27 -3.40 0.89
N LEU A 41 4.69 -4.59 0.69
CA LEU A 41 3.54 -5.02 1.47
C LEU A 41 3.89 -5.11 2.96
N GLY A 42 5.05 -5.69 3.30
CA GLY A 42 5.51 -5.76 4.69
C GLY A 42 5.70 -4.39 5.33
N GLU A 43 6.27 -3.43 4.59
CA GLU A 43 6.39 -2.04 5.07
C GLU A 43 5.03 -1.38 5.34
N VAL A 44 4.05 -1.58 4.45
CA VAL A 44 2.70 -1.03 4.67
C VAL A 44 2.04 -1.73 5.86
N GLN A 45 2.12 -3.06 5.93
CA GLN A 45 1.49 -3.86 6.98
C GLN A 45 2.07 -3.63 8.37
N THR A 46 3.31 -3.15 8.46
CA THR A 46 3.93 -2.73 9.72
C THR A 46 3.20 -1.52 10.32
N GLU A 47 2.63 -0.65 9.46
CA GLU A 47 1.93 0.57 9.88
C GLU A 47 0.40 0.38 9.82
N PHE A 48 -0.11 -0.53 8.98
CA PHE A 48 -1.52 -0.84 8.82
C PHE A 48 -1.75 -2.29 8.35
N GLU A 49 -2.17 -3.17 9.27
CA GLU A 49 -2.28 -4.62 9.04
C GLU A 49 -3.23 -5.00 7.90
N ASN A 50 -4.38 -4.34 7.75
CA ASN A 50 -5.37 -4.66 6.71
C ASN A 50 -5.04 -4.02 5.34
N ALA A 51 -3.76 -4.07 4.95
CA ALA A 51 -3.26 -3.59 3.68
C ALA A 51 -3.10 -4.70 2.63
N HIS A 52 -3.40 -4.36 1.39
CA HIS A 52 -3.36 -5.27 0.25
C HIS A 52 -2.70 -4.61 -0.97
N LEU A 53 -1.97 -5.39 -1.76
CA LEU A 53 -1.43 -4.93 -3.05
C LEU A 53 -2.50 -5.00 -4.15
N ALA A 54 -2.66 -3.93 -4.92
CA ALA A 54 -3.41 -3.91 -6.16
C ALA A 54 -2.60 -4.59 -7.26
N LEU A 55 -2.81 -5.89 -7.42
CA LEU A 55 -2.25 -6.68 -8.52
C LEU A 55 -3.27 -6.77 -9.66
N GLU A 56 -2.78 -6.90 -10.89
CA GLU A 56 -3.62 -7.06 -12.07
C GLU A 56 -4.54 -8.28 -11.92
N GLY A 57 -5.83 -8.11 -12.26
CA GLY A 57 -6.84 -9.17 -12.12
C GLY A 57 -7.33 -9.42 -10.68
N ARG A 58 -6.79 -8.74 -9.66
CA ARG A 58 -7.26 -8.90 -8.28
C ARG A 58 -8.58 -8.13 -8.06
N ILE A 59 -9.59 -8.82 -7.54
CA ILE A 59 -10.90 -8.25 -7.20
C ILE A 59 -10.95 -8.03 -5.69
N PHE A 60 -11.48 -6.87 -5.29
CA PHE A 60 -11.69 -6.52 -3.89
C PHE A 60 -13.17 -6.28 -3.63
N GLU A 61 -13.75 -7.07 -2.74
CA GLU A 61 -15.09 -6.84 -2.26
C GLU A 61 -15.10 -5.77 -1.16
N ILE A 62 -16.07 -4.88 -1.25
CA ILE A 62 -16.37 -3.87 -0.24
C ILE A 62 -17.67 -4.33 0.39
N ASN A 63 -17.57 -4.83 1.62
CA ASN A 63 -18.73 -5.23 2.40
C ASN A 63 -19.15 -4.00 3.23
N GLU A 64 -20.45 -3.69 3.23
CA GLU A 64 -21.05 -2.64 4.08
C GLU A 64 -21.13 -3.06 5.55
#